data_AF-A0A1I6M3F5-F1
#
_entry.id   AF-A0A1I6M3F5-F1
#
_cell.length_a   1.000
_cell.length_b   1.000
_cell.length_c   1.000
_cell.angle_alpha   90.00
_cell.angle_beta   90.00
_cell.angle_gamma   90.00
#
_symmetry.space_group_name_H-M   'P 1'
#
loop_
_entity.id
_entity.type
_entity.pdbx_description
1 polymer ?
#
loop_
_entity_poly.entity_id
_entity_poly.type
_entity_poly.pdbx_seq_one_letter_code
_entity_poly.pdbx_strand_id
1 'polypeptide(L)'
;KIVKESKKGDNIVDGIKDAEKVADGVKISKGGSETIDYFVGPNGKALPSQYKNWIGTNMQEELLSQAENPQLQNAIKQLYRGKSFIGDGGTADVIKFERETGIMLGKNGGSHIQKGIDMASYIENKILTQNLSETDKALATKLLGDLNNALGR
;
A
#
# COMPACT_ATOMS: atom_id res chain seq x y z
N LYS A 1 -4.21 -7.05 14.41
CA LYS A 1 -4.59 -8.44 14.00
C LYS A 1 -3.37 -9.07 13.33
N ILE A 2 -2.95 -10.23 13.85
CA ILE A 2 -1.61 -10.83 13.69
C ILE A 2 -1.35 -11.30 12.25
N VAL A 3 -0.20 -10.91 11.67
CA VAL A 3 0.34 -11.45 10.41
C VAL A 3 0.75 -12.91 10.64
N LYS A 4 0.28 -13.84 9.80
CA LYS A 4 0.68 -15.25 9.89
C LYS A 4 1.88 -15.50 8.96
N GLU A 5 2.92 -16.11 9.53
CA GLU A 5 4.06 -16.65 8.80
C GLU A 5 3.66 -18.04 8.28
N SER A 6 3.71 -18.26 6.96
CA SER A 6 3.37 -19.55 6.36
C SER A 6 4.61 -20.11 5.66
N LYS A 7 5.09 -21.26 6.14
CA LYS A 7 6.11 -22.08 5.47
C LYS A 7 5.42 -23.10 4.56
N LYS A 8 5.95 -23.34 3.35
CA LYS A 8 5.37 -24.30 2.40
C LYS A 8 5.65 -25.74 2.87
N GLY A 9 4.59 -26.42 3.34
CA GLY A 9 4.58 -27.85 3.68
C GLY A 9 3.23 -28.55 3.47
N ASP A 10 2.14 -27.82 3.22
CA ASP A 10 0.84 -28.42 2.96
C ASP A 10 0.62 -28.58 1.44
N ASN A 11 0.63 -29.85 1.02
CA ASN A 11 0.41 -30.41 -0.32
C ASN A 11 -0.25 -29.50 -1.37
N ILE A 12 0.51 -29.15 -2.41
CA ILE A 12 -0.05 -28.82 -3.74
C ILE A 12 0.44 -29.92 -4.69
N VAL A 13 -0.34 -30.98 -4.78
CA VAL A 13 -0.35 -31.85 -5.96
C VAL A 13 -1.68 -31.58 -6.66
N ASP A 14 -1.61 -31.53 -7.98
CA ASP A 14 -2.70 -31.35 -8.94
C ASP A 14 -3.13 -29.91 -9.25
N GLY A 15 -2.62 -29.41 -10.37
CA GLY A 15 -3.22 -28.25 -11.04
C GLY A 15 -2.32 -27.39 -11.92
N ILE A 16 -1.28 -27.94 -12.57
CA ILE A 16 -0.61 -27.22 -13.67
C ILE A 16 -0.55 -28.14 -14.89
N LYS A 17 -1.61 -28.06 -15.69
CA LYS A 17 -1.53 -28.37 -17.12
C LYS A 17 -2.00 -27.13 -17.88
N ASP A 18 -1.13 -26.73 -18.80
CA ASP A 18 -1.40 -25.97 -20.01
C ASP A 18 -1.61 -24.45 -19.89
N ALA A 19 -0.51 -23.71 -20.03
CA ALA A 19 -0.44 -22.48 -20.84
C ALA A 19 1.03 -22.10 -21.08
N GLU A 20 1.66 -22.81 -22.01
CA GLU A 20 2.92 -22.41 -22.64
C GLU A 20 2.60 -21.60 -23.91
N LYS A 21 3.47 -20.62 -24.24
CA LYS A 21 3.47 -19.65 -25.38
C LYS A 21 2.77 -18.31 -25.04
N VAL A 22 3.38 -17.13 -25.14
CA VAL A 22 4.58 -16.55 -25.79
C VAL A 22 4.76 -15.17 -25.11
N ALA A 23 5.95 -14.65 -24.78
CA ALA A 23 6.90 -14.05 -25.71
C ALA A 23 8.24 -13.75 -24.99
N ASP A 24 9.31 -13.69 -25.79
CA ASP A 24 10.73 -13.61 -25.45
C ASP A 24 11.14 -12.62 -24.35
N GLY A 25 12.01 -13.07 -23.44
CA GLY A 25 12.85 -12.15 -22.68
C GLY A 25 13.49 -12.63 -21.38
N VAL A 26 13.09 -13.76 -20.79
CA VAL A 26 13.67 -14.20 -19.50
C VAL A 26 14.31 -15.57 -19.65
N LYS A 27 15.64 -15.59 -19.72
CA LYS A 27 16.44 -16.81 -19.47
C LYS A 27 16.19 -17.23 -18.03
N ILE A 28 15.33 -18.24 -17.84
CA ILE A 28 15.18 -18.90 -16.53
C ILE A 28 16.42 -19.78 -16.34
N SER A 29 17.40 -19.26 -15.59
CA SER A 29 18.51 -20.06 -15.08
C SER A 29 17.97 -21.08 -14.09
N LYS A 30 17.92 -22.35 -14.51
CA LYS A 30 17.81 -23.50 -13.60
C LYS A 30 19.07 -23.55 -12.74
N GLY A 31 18.96 -23.23 -11.45
CA GLY A 31 20.01 -23.47 -10.47
C GLY A 31 19.88 -22.57 -9.23
N GLY A 32 19.38 -23.15 -8.13
CA GLY A 32 19.28 -22.49 -6.81
C GLY A 32 17.85 -22.47 -6.28
N SER A 33 17.49 -23.48 -5.49
CA SER A 33 16.25 -23.50 -4.72
C SER A 33 16.35 -22.51 -3.56
N GLU A 34 16.24 -21.21 -3.83
CA GLU A 34 16.01 -20.22 -2.79
C GLU A 34 14.53 -20.26 -2.42
N THR A 35 14.22 -20.81 -1.25
CA THR A 35 12.89 -20.71 -0.66
C THR A 35 12.61 -19.24 -0.36
N ILE A 36 11.80 -18.58 -1.20
CA ILE A 36 11.32 -17.23 -0.89
C ILE A 36 10.20 -17.39 0.14
N ASP A 37 10.46 -17.02 1.39
CA ASP A 37 9.43 -16.90 2.39
C ASP A 37 8.56 -15.66 2.08
N TYR A 38 7.26 -15.74 2.40
CA TYR A 38 6.31 -14.64 2.19
C TYR A 38 5.49 -14.38 3.45
N PHE A 39 5.22 -13.10 3.72
CA PHE A 39 4.21 -12.66 4.68
C PHE A 39 2.87 -12.49 3.98
N VAL A 40 1.80 -13.10 4.51
CA VAL A 40 0.45 -12.89 4.01
C VAL A 40 -0.27 -11.88 4.90
N GLY A 41 -0.56 -10.71 4.33
CA GLY A 41 -1.29 -9.67 5.03
C GLY A 41 -2.77 -9.95 5.20
N PRO A 42 -3.48 -9.16 6.02
CA PRO A 42 -4.92 -9.34 6.29
C PRO A 42 -5.82 -9.14 5.07
N ASN A 43 -5.29 -8.60 3.97
CA ASN A 43 -5.97 -8.49 2.67
C ASN A 43 -5.72 -9.70 1.74
N GLY A 44 -5.00 -10.72 2.19
CA GLY A 44 -4.63 -11.90 1.39
C GLY A 44 -3.46 -11.69 0.43
N LYS A 45 -2.80 -10.52 0.45
CA LYS A 45 -1.63 -10.26 -0.40
C LYS A 45 -0.37 -10.81 0.27
N ALA A 46 0.46 -11.45 -0.55
CA ALA A 46 1.77 -11.93 -0.16
C ALA A 46 2.83 -10.83 -0.37
N LEU A 47 3.69 -10.64 0.62
CA LEU A 47 4.84 -9.76 0.58
C LEU A 47 6.09 -10.61 0.81
N PRO A 48 7.09 -10.61 -0.10
CA PRO A 48 8.34 -11.34 0.13
C PRO A 48 8.99 -10.96 1.46
N SER A 49 9.55 -11.94 2.18
CA SER A 49 10.07 -11.76 3.55
C SER A 49 11.18 -10.74 3.67
N GLN A 50 11.93 -10.49 2.59
CA GLN A 50 12.93 -9.42 2.54
C GLN A 50 12.33 -8.02 2.80
N TYR A 51 11.03 -7.83 2.56
CA TYR A 51 10.32 -6.57 2.81
C TYR A 51 9.60 -6.53 4.15
N LYS A 52 9.95 -7.40 5.10
CA LYS A 52 9.34 -7.43 6.45
C LYS A 52 9.34 -6.06 7.14
N ASN A 53 10.38 -5.25 6.90
CA ASN A 53 10.51 -3.92 7.51
C ASN A 53 9.45 -2.92 7.04
N TRP A 54 8.76 -3.21 5.93
CA TRP A 54 7.63 -2.43 5.45
C TRP A 54 6.31 -2.82 6.12
N ILE A 55 6.27 -3.89 6.90
CA ILE A 55 5.05 -4.29 7.61
C ILE A 55 4.86 -3.38 8.81
N GLY A 56 3.74 -2.67 8.84
CA GLY A 56 3.39 -1.75 9.93
C GLY A 56 1.94 -1.86 10.36
N THR A 57 1.54 -0.89 11.20
CA THR A 57 0.21 -0.81 11.80
C THR A 57 -0.63 0.20 11.05
N ASN A 58 -1.84 -0.20 10.68
CA ASN A 58 -2.78 0.68 10.02
C ASN A 58 -3.27 1.80 10.97
N MET A 59 -3.06 3.06 10.60
CA MET A 59 -3.43 4.22 11.43
C MET A 59 -4.82 4.81 11.12
N GLN A 60 -5.62 4.17 10.26
CA GLN A 60 -6.90 4.72 9.79
C GLN A 60 -7.84 5.14 10.93
N GLU A 61 -8.02 4.27 11.93
CA GLU A 61 -8.96 4.52 13.03
C GLU A 61 -8.52 5.70 13.89
N GLU A 62 -7.21 5.81 14.16
CA GLU A 62 -6.62 6.91 14.92
C GLU A 62 -6.72 8.25 14.18
N LEU A 63 -6.55 8.26 12.86
CA LEU A 63 -6.70 9.48 12.06
C LEU A 63 -8.17 9.90 11.95
N LEU A 64 -9.09 8.94 11.85
CA LEU A 64 -10.52 9.22 11.81
C LEU A 64 -11.06 9.77 13.14
N SER A 65 -10.50 9.37 14.28
CA SER A 65 -10.92 9.90 15.58
C SER A 65 -10.46 11.35 15.82
N GLN A 66 -9.43 11.80 15.10
CA GLN A 66 -8.91 13.18 15.16
C GLN A 66 -9.61 14.14 14.21
N ALA A 67 -10.21 13.64 13.13
CA ALA A 67 -10.82 14.46 12.10
C ALA A 67 -12.29 14.78 12.42
N GLU A 68 -12.63 16.05 12.43
CA GLU A 68 -14.02 16.52 12.62
C GLU A 68 -14.69 16.80 11.27
N ASN A 69 -13.96 17.39 10.32
CA ASN A 69 -14.48 17.73 9.01
C ASN A 69 -14.87 16.47 8.19
N PRO A 70 -16.13 16.37 7.71
CA PRO A 70 -16.59 15.19 6.97
C PRO A 70 -15.81 14.91 5.67
N GLN A 71 -15.32 15.94 4.98
CA GLN A 71 -14.52 15.75 3.77
C GLN A 71 -13.11 15.26 4.09
N LEU A 72 -12.51 15.73 5.18
CA LEU A 72 -11.24 15.20 5.68
C LEU A 72 -11.37 13.73 6.11
N GLN A 73 -12.44 13.37 6.85
CA GLN A 73 -12.73 11.98 7.18
C GLN A 73 -12.86 11.10 5.92
N ASN A 74 -13.53 11.61 4.88
CA ASN A 74 -13.64 10.90 3.60
C ASN A 74 -12.30 10.78 2.88
N ALA A 75 -11.45 11.80 2.93
CA ALA A 75 -10.09 11.72 2.40
C ALA A 75 -9.26 10.65 3.14
N ILE A 76 -9.34 10.59 4.47
CA ILE A 76 -8.69 9.56 5.28
C ILE A 76 -9.19 8.16 4.91
N LYS A 77 -10.51 7.97 4.75
CA LYS A 77 -11.08 6.69 4.27
C LYS A 77 -10.59 6.27 2.89
N GLN A 78 -10.31 7.23 2.02
CA GLN A 78 -9.76 6.94 0.70
C GLN A 78 -8.26 6.64 0.75
N LEU A 79 -7.50 7.40 1.54
CA LEU A 79 -6.05 7.27 1.67
C LEU A 79 -5.64 5.99 2.38
N TYR A 80 -6.36 5.60 3.43
CA TYR A 80 -6.07 4.42 4.23
C TYR A 80 -7.06 3.32 3.91
N ARG A 81 -6.55 2.15 3.52
CA ARG A 81 -7.41 0.97 3.38
C ARG A 81 -7.27 0.13 4.64
N GLY A 82 -8.37 -0.16 5.34
CA GLY A 82 -8.32 -0.83 6.65
C GLY A 82 -7.67 -2.23 6.71
N LYS A 83 -7.39 -2.87 5.57
CA LYS A 83 -6.61 -4.12 5.49
C LYS A 83 -5.20 -3.94 4.90
N SER A 84 -4.76 -2.70 4.68
CA SER A 84 -3.39 -2.40 4.30
C SER A 84 -2.49 -2.58 5.51
N PHE A 85 -1.34 -3.21 5.28
CA PHE A 85 -0.34 -3.54 6.29
C PHE A 85 1.04 -3.02 5.90
N ILE A 86 1.14 -2.24 4.82
CA ILE A 86 2.37 -1.57 4.39
C ILE A 86 2.45 -0.23 5.12
N GLY A 87 3.54 -0.02 5.86
CA GLY A 87 3.77 1.17 6.67
C GLY A 87 2.60 1.45 7.61
N ASP A 88 2.13 2.69 7.60
CA ASP A 88 0.94 3.15 8.33
C ASP A 88 -0.40 2.73 7.70
N GLY A 89 -0.37 1.95 6.61
CA GLY A 89 -1.54 1.51 5.85
C GLY A 89 -2.12 2.56 4.89
N GLY A 90 -1.49 3.74 4.81
CA GLY A 90 -1.83 4.85 3.96
C GLY A 90 -1.28 4.74 2.54
N THR A 91 -1.82 5.57 1.65
CA THR A 91 -1.39 5.62 0.24
C THR A 91 0.04 6.14 0.10
N ALA A 92 0.51 7.03 1.00
CA ALA A 92 1.87 7.57 0.96
C ALA A 92 2.94 6.48 1.16
N ASP A 93 2.80 5.64 2.19
CA ASP A 93 3.76 4.56 2.45
C ASP A 93 3.70 3.47 1.38
N VAL A 94 2.51 3.20 0.81
CA VAL A 94 2.39 2.31 -0.35
C VAL A 94 3.14 2.87 -1.56
N ILE A 95 3.08 4.17 -1.83
CA ILE A 95 3.84 4.79 -2.94
C ILE A 95 5.34 4.69 -2.68
N LYS A 96 5.81 4.98 -1.45
CA LYS A 96 7.24 4.83 -1.09
C LYS A 96 7.69 3.38 -1.32
N PHE A 97 6.92 2.41 -0.86
CA PHE A 97 7.18 0.99 -1.08
C PHE A 97 7.26 0.65 -2.58
N GLU A 98 6.30 1.08 -3.38
CA GLU A 98 6.27 0.82 -4.83
C GLU A 98 7.50 1.40 -5.54
N ARG A 99 7.94 2.60 -5.13
CA ARG A 99 9.12 3.26 -5.69
C ARG A 99 10.42 2.57 -5.30
N GLU A 100 10.55 2.16 -4.04
CA GLU A 100 11.78 1.54 -3.54
C GLU A 100 11.96 0.09 -4.01
N THR A 101 10.86 -0.64 -4.15
CA THR A 101 10.90 -2.09 -4.44
C THR A 101 10.56 -2.44 -5.89
N GLY A 102 9.90 -1.54 -6.62
CA GLY A 102 9.33 -1.82 -7.94
C GLY A 102 8.09 -2.74 -7.91
N ILE A 103 7.63 -3.17 -6.73
CA ILE A 103 6.48 -4.07 -6.59
C ILE A 103 5.19 -3.26 -6.51
N MET A 104 4.36 -3.36 -7.54
CA MET A 104 3.09 -2.64 -7.63
C MET A 104 1.99 -3.35 -6.84
N LEU A 105 1.38 -2.65 -5.88
CA LEU A 105 0.38 -3.21 -4.99
C LEU A 105 -1.06 -2.81 -5.39
N GLY A 106 -1.25 -2.03 -6.45
CA GLY A 106 -2.57 -1.66 -6.93
C GLY A 106 -3.35 -2.83 -7.52
N LYS A 107 -4.60 -2.55 -7.91
CA LYS A 107 -5.43 -3.53 -8.61
C LYS A 107 -4.74 -3.88 -9.94
N ASN A 108 -4.68 -5.16 -10.28
CA ASN A 108 -4.04 -5.66 -11.50
C ASN A 108 -2.57 -5.23 -11.67
N GLY A 109 -1.84 -5.01 -10.56
CA GLY A 109 -0.46 -4.53 -10.62
C GLY A 109 -0.31 -3.05 -11.02
N GLY A 110 -1.38 -2.24 -10.89
CA GLY A 110 -1.29 -0.80 -11.09
C GLY A 110 -0.53 -0.09 -9.96
N SER A 111 -0.02 1.11 -10.24
CA SER A 111 0.62 1.97 -9.24
C SER A 111 -0.39 2.84 -8.49
N HIS A 112 -0.04 3.22 -7.26
CA HIS A 112 -0.77 4.18 -6.44
C HIS A 112 -0.36 5.64 -6.69
N ILE A 113 0.62 5.91 -7.57
CA ILE A 113 1.10 7.28 -7.86
C ILE A 113 -0.04 8.20 -8.29
N GLN A 114 -0.84 7.80 -9.29
CA GLN A 114 -1.93 8.66 -9.81
C GLN A 114 -2.95 8.98 -8.70
N LYS A 115 -3.33 7.97 -7.90
CA LYS A 115 -4.19 8.18 -6.75
C LYS A 115 -3.57 9.15 -5.73
N GLY A 116 -2.25 9.06 -5.50
CA GLY A 116 -1.53 10.00 -4.64
C GLY A 116 -1.62 11.44 -5.16
N ILE A 117 -1.41 11.64 -6.47
CA ILE A 117 -1.51 12.96 -7.13
C ILE A 117 -2.94 13.51 -7.00
N ASP A 118 -3.94 12.68 -7.28
CA ASP A 118 -5.35 13.08 -7.22
C ASP A 118 -5.73 13.49 -5.77
N MET A 119 -5.30 12.70 -4.78
CA MET A 119 -5.59 12.99 -3.38
C MET A 119 -4.83 14.21 -2.85
N ALA A 120 -3.57 14.42 -3.25
CA ALA A 120 -2.82 15.62 -2.90
C ALA A 120 -3.54 16.86 -3.44
N SER A 121 -3.96 16.81 -4.71
CA SER A 121 -4.70 17.89 -5.37
C SER A 121 -6.05 18.12 -4.72
N TYR A 122 -6.75 17.06 -4.28
CA TYR A 122 -8.02 17.18 -3.56
C TYR A 122 -7.83 17.85 -2.20
N ILE A 123 -6.84 17.44 -1.41
CA ILE A 123 -6.57 18.05 -0.10
C ILE A 123 -6.22 19.52 -0.26
N GLU A 124 -5.29 19.84 -1.17
CA GLU A 124 -4.81 21.21 -1.41
C GLU A 124 -5.93 22.14 -1.90
N ASN A 125 -6.69 21.71 -2.91
CA ASN A 125 -7.62 22.61 -3.59
C ASN A 125 -9.04 22.60 -3.02
N LYS A 126 -9.43 21.54 -2.29
CA LYS A 126 -10.81 21.38 -1.77
C LYS A 126 -10.90 21.35 -0.26
N ILE A 127 -9.96 20.73 0.45
CA ILE A 127 -10.05 20.61 1.91
C ILE A 127 -9.44 21.84 2.57
N LEU A 128 -8.18 22.16 2.25
CA LEU A 128 -7.46 23.28 2.87
C LEU A 128 -8.02 24.66 2.51
N THR A 129 -8.90 24.75 1.52
CA THR A 129 -9.60 25.98 1.14
C THR A 129 -10.88 26.23 1.96
N GLN A 130 -11.28 25.28 2.81
CA GLN A 130 -12.42 25.43 3.71
C GLN A 130 -12.04 26.15 5.01
N ASN A 131 -13.05 26.62 5.75
CA ASN A 131 -12.87 27.07 7.12
C ASN A 131 -12.78 25.85 8.06
N LEU A 132 -11.57 25.38 8.32
CA LEU A 132 -11.27 24.20 9.15
C LEU A 132 -10.95 24.60 10.60
N SER A 133 -11.16 23.68 11.54
CA SER A 133 -10.55 23.78 12.87
C SER A 133 -9.02 23.71 12.75
N GLU A 134 -8.31 24.21 13.77
CA GLU A 134 -6.84 24.14 13.79
C GLU A 134 -6.34 22.68 13.72
N THR A 135 -7.02 21.77 14.42
CA THR A 135 -6.75 20.33 14.40
C THR A 135 -6.92 19.74 13.00
N ASP A 136 -8.06 19.99 12.34
CA ASP A 136 -8.30 19.47 10.99
C ASP A 136 -7.33 20.06 9.97
N LYS A 137 -6.99 21.35 10.09
CA LYS A 137 -6.01 21.99 9.21
C LYS A 137 -4.62 21.38 9.38
N ALA A 138 -4.18 21.15 10.61
CA ALA A 138 -2.91 20.51 10.90
C ALA A 138 -2.87 19.08 10.34
N LEU A 139 -3.94 18.30 10.54
CA LEU A 139 -4.07 16.94 10.04
C LEU A 139 -4.07 16.89 8.49
N ALA A 140 -4.86 17.73 7.83
CA ALA A 140 -4.89 17.83 6.37
C ALA A 140 -3.53 18.24 5.79
N THR A 141 -2.84 19.19 6.44
CA THR A 141 -1.50 19.63 6.03
C THR A 141 -0.48 18.50 6.17
N LYS A 142 -0.54 17.73 7.26
CA LYS A 142 0.31 16.55 7.44
C LYS A 142 0.08 15.52 6.32
N LEU A 143 -1.18 15.16 6.05
CA LEU A 143 -1.51 14.20 5.00
C LEU A 143 -1.05 14.64 3.61
N LEU A 144 -1.18 15.93 3.29
CA LEU A 144 -0.66 16.51 2.06
C LEU A 144 0.87 16.43 1.99
N GLY A 145 1.56 16.74 3.08
CA GLY A 145 3.01 16.62 3.20
C GLY A 145 3.50 15.19 3.00
N ASP A 146 2.83 14.21 3.63
CA ASP A 146 3.15 12.78 3.48
C ASP A 146 3.00 12.32 2.02
N LEU A 147 1.95 12.78 1.32
CA LEU A 147 1.74 12.50 -0.10
C LEU A 147 2.81 13.15 -0.99
N ASN A 148 3.09 14.44 -0.79
CA ASN A 148 4.08 15.15 -1.60
C ASN A 148 5.48 14.55 -1.43
N ASN A 149 5.85 14.21 -0.20
CA ASN A 149 7.10 13.50 0.08
C ASN A 149 7.18 12.16 -0.66
N ALA A 150 6.11 11.34 -0.58
CA ALA A 150 6.05 10.06 -1.29
C ALA A 150 6.12 10.22 -2.83
N LEU A 151 5.56 11.31 -3.36
CA LEU A 151 5.58 11.65 -4.78
C LEU A 151 6.89 12.34 -5.23
N GLY A 152 7.72 12.80 -4.30
CA GLY A 152 8.92 13.59 -4.61
C GLY A 152 8.61 15.02 -5.10
N ARG A 153 7.59 15.66 -4.54
CA ARG A 153 7.13 17.02 -4.85
C ARG A 153 7.44 18.00 -3.74
#